data_AF-A0A534JY26-F1
#
_entry.id   AF-A0A534JY26-F1
#
_cell.length_a   1.000
_cell.length_b   1.000
_cell.length_c   1.000
_cell.angle_alpha   90.00
_cell.angle_beta   90.00
_cell.angle_gamma   90.00
#
_symmetry.space_group_name_H-M   'P 1'
#
loop_
_entity.id
_entity.type
_entity.pdbx_description
1 polymer ?
#
loop_
_entity_poly.entity_id
_entity_poly.type
_entity_poly.pdbx_seq_one_letter_code
_entity_poly.pdbx_strand_id
1 'polypeptide(L)'
;HGVLINVTGGNDMTISEAERVAEVVQSKVSPTARIIWGATVDPSLEHTLRVMLVATGVKSKQIVGRRDPAEERARVGIDVIR
;
A
#
# COMPACT_ATOMS: atom_id res chain seq x y z
N HIS A 1 7.24 -5.45 5.79
CA HIS A 1 6.33 -4.72 4.87
C HIS A 1 5.06 -4.41 5.63
N GLY A 2 4.39 -3.33 5.29
CA GLY A 2 3.21 -2.89 6.02
C GLY A 2 2.29 -2.04 5.17
N VAL A 3 1.05 -1.93 5.60
CA VAL A 3 -0.01 -1.21 4.92
C VAL A 3 -0.75 -0.33 5.91
N LEU A 4 -0.88 0.95 5.59
CA LEU A 4 -1.74 1.90 6.29
C LEU A 4 -2.97 2.17 5.43
N ILE A 5 -4.14 2.09 6.03
CA ILE A 5 -5.42 2.34 5.37
C ILE A 5 -6.15 3.44 6.12
N ASN A 6 -6.61 4.47 5.43
CA ASN A 6 -7.54 5.44 5.99
C ASN A 6 -8.80 5.46 5.14
N VAL A 7 -9.94 5.16 5.76
CA VAL A 7 -11.26 5.25 5.14
C VAL A 7 -11.88 6.56 5.60
N THR A 8 -12.27 7.41 4.66
CA THR A 8 -12.98 8.66 4.94
C THR A 8 -14.35 8.60 4.29
N GLY A 9 -15.40 8.90 5.04
CA GLY A 9 -16.76 8.90 4.52
C GLY A 9 -17.61 9.99 5.17
N GLY A 10 -18.80 10.19 4.63
CA GLY A 10 -19.80 11.10 5.18
C GLY A 10 -20.32 10.67 6.55
N ASN A 11 -21.26 11.46 7.09
CA ASN A 11 -21.94 11.15 8.35
C ASN A 11 -22.77 9.85 8.28
N ASP A 12 -23.04 9.38 7.07
CA ASP A 12 -23.74 8.14 6.76
C ASP A 12 -22.84 6.91 6.75
N MET A 13 -21.51 7.07 6.80
CA MET A 13 -20.57 5.95 6.84
C MET A 13 -20.66 5.18 8.16
N THR A 14 -20.80 3.87 8.04
CA THR A 14 -20.78 2.95 9.17
C THR A 14 -19.40 2.37 9.42
N ILE A 15 -19.14 1.94 10.67
CA ILE A 15 -17.89 1.25 11.02
C ILE A 15 -17.76 -0.06 10.21
N SER A 16 -18.86 -0.78 9.98
CA SER A 16 -18.86 -2.03 9.21
C SER A 16 -18.45 -1.83 7.74
N GLU A 17 -18.78 -0.68 7.14
CA GLU A 17 -18.30 -0.35 5.79
C GLU A 17 -16.79 -0.08 5.78
N ALA A 18 -16.28 0.67 6.76
CA ALA A 18 -14.84 0.90 6.89
C ALA A 18 -14.06 -0.39 7.17
N GLU A 19 -14.61 -1.28 8.01
CA GLU A 19 -14.06 -2.61 8.30
C GLU A 19 -14.01 -3.48 7.04
N ARG A 20 -15.08 -3.51 6.25
CA ARG A 20 -15.12 -4.26 4.99
C ARG A 20 -14.04 -3.80 4.01
N VAL A 21 -13.73 -2.51 3.95
CA VAL A 21 -12.59 -2.01 3.14
C VAL A 21 -11.27 -2.59 3.64
N ALA A 22 -11.05 -2.63 4.95
CA ALA A 22 -9.84 -3.20 5.54
C ALA A 22 -9.71 -4.72 5.25
N GLU A 23 -10.80 -5.48 5.36
CA GLU A 23 -10.84 -6.91 5.03
C GLU A 23 -10.50 -7.17 3.56
N VAL A 24 -11.05 -6.37 2.64
CA VAL A 24 -10.76 -6.48 1.21
C VAL A 24 -9.27 -6.26 0.95
N VAL A 25 -8.64 -5.25 1.56
CA VAL A 25 -7.20 -5.03 1.41
C VAL A 25 -6.41 -6.18 2.04
N GLN A 26 -6.80 -6.65 3.23
CA GLN A 26 -6.15 -7.75 3.92
C GLN A 26 -6.09 -9.03 3.06
N SER A 27 -7.18 -9.34 2.34
CA SER A 27 -7.23 -10.50 1.44
C SER A 27 -6.29 -10.42 0.24
N LYS A 28 -5.83 -9.21 -0.14
CA LYS A 28 -4.99 -8.96 -1.31
C LYS A 28 -3.52 -8.74 -0.98
N VAL A 29 -3.20 -8.50 0.28
CA VAL A 29 -1.82 -8.26 0.73
C VAL A 29 -1.22 -9.53 1.34
N SER A 30 0.10 -9.52 1.52
CA SER A 30 0.81 -10.64 2.14
C SER A 30 0.23 -10.97 3.53
N PRO A 31 0.05 -12.25 3.88
CA PRO A 31 -0.42 -12.67 5.21
C PRO A 31 0.48 -12.24 6.37
N THR A 32 1.74 -11.91 6.08
CA THR A 32 2.73 -11.44 7.07
C THR A 32 2.81 -9.91 7.13
N ALA A 33 1.98 -9.20 6.36
CA ALA A 33 1.95 -7.75 6.36
C ALA A 33 1.31 -7.23 7.66
N ARG A 34 1.96 -6.26 8.31
CA ARG A 34 1.31 -5.49 9.38
C ARG A 34 0.35 -4.49 8.73
N ILE A 35 -0.93 -4.56 9.09
CA ILE A 35 -1.96 -3.64 8.62
C ILE A 35 -2.39 -2.75 9.79
N ILE A 36 -2.42 -1.45 9.55
CA ILE A 36 -3.02 -0.45 10.44
C ILE A 36 -4.12 0.22 9.63
N TRP A 37 -5.33 0.31 10.18
CA TRP A 37 -6.44 0.98 9.51
C TRP A 37 -7.16 1.92 10.46
N GLY A 38 -7.77 2.96 9.89
CA GLY A 38 -8.58 3.93 10.61
C GLY A 38 -9.73 4.44 9.76
N ALA A 39 -10.70 5.05 10.44
CA ALA A 39 -11.86 5.68 9.83
C ALA A 39 -11.93 7.15 10.26
N THR A 40 -12.24 8.03 9.31
CA THR A 40 -12.42 9.47 9.51
C THR A 40 -13.77 9.88 8.93
N VAL A 41 -14.47 10.79 9.61
CA VAL A 41 -15.74 11.34 9.09
C VAL A 41 -15.47 12.71 8.48
N ASP A 42 -15.91 12.89 7.24
CA ASP A 42 -15.88 14.15 6.49
C ASP A 42 -17.28 14.41 5.91
N PRO A 43 -18.04 15.38 6.45
CA PRO A 43 -19.39 15.69 5.97
C PRO A 43 -19.47 16.07 4.49
N SER A 44 -18.37 16.48 3.85
CA SER A 44 -18.34 16.77 2.41
C SER A 44 -18.40 15.51 1.53
N LEU A 45 -18.22 14.33 2.12
CA LEU A 45 -18.25 13.02 1.45
C LEU A 45 -19.58 12.28 1.70
N GLU A 46 -20.68 13.00 1.87
CA GLU A 46 -22.00 12.38 2.00
C GLU A 46 -22.25 11.39 0.84
N HIS A 47 -22.71 10.18 1.19
CA HIS A 47 -22.94 9.07 0.25
C HIS A 47 -21.69 8.60 -0.52
N THR A 48 -20.49 8.99 -0.09
CA THR A 48 -19.23 8.67 -0.77
C THR A 48 -18.18 8.16 0.22
N LEU A 49 -17.42 7.15 -0.20
CA LEU A 49 -16.25 6.67 0.54
C LEU A 49 -14.97 7.01 -0.23
N ARG A 50 -14.00 7.59 0.47
CA ARG A 50 -12.65 7.85 -0.01
C ARG A 50 -11.67 6.98 0.77
N VAL A 51 -10.92 6.16 0.06
CA VAL A 51 -9.92 5.26 0.67
C VAL A 51 -8.52 5.71 0.27
N MET A 52 -7.67 5.94 1.27
CA MET A 52 -6.24 6.16 1.08
C MET A 52 -5.48 4.93 1.59
N LEU A 53 -4.55 4.44 0.76
CA LEU A 53 -3.72 3.28 1.09
C LEU A 53 -2.25 3.62 0.89
N VAL A 54 -1.44 3.37 1.91
CA VAL A 54 0.02 3.53 1.87
C VAL A 54 0.65 2.17 2.11
N ALA A 55 1.38 1.66 1.12
CA ALA A 55 2.07 0.37 1.21
C ALA A 55 3.59 0.56 1.25
N THR A 56 4.27 -0.14 2.16
CA THR A 56 5.73 -0.08 2.35
C THR A 56 6.38 -1.44 2.18
N GLY A 57 7.65 -1.46 1.76
CA GLY A 57 8.38 -2.71 1.50
C GLY A 57 7.88 -3.46 0.27
N VAL A 58 7.33 -2.72 -0.70
CA VAL A 58 6.90 -3.26 -2.01
C VAL A 58 8.11 -3.54 -2.89
N LYS A 59 8.09 -4.67 -3.61
CA LYS A 59 9.08 -5.01 -4.64
C LYS A 59 8.35 -5.07 -5.98
N SER A 60 8.75 -4.23 -6.92
CA SER A 60 8.20 -4.27 -8.28
C SER A 60 9.31 -3.98 -9.29
N LYS A 61 9.29 -4.71 -10.42
CA LYS A 61 10.20 -4.46 -11.54
C LYS A 61 10.01 -3.05 -12.15
N GLN A 62 8.84 -2.44 -11.92
CA GLN A 62 8.47 -1.11 -12.40
C GLN A 62 8.71 0.00 -11.37
N ILE A 63 9.06 -0.34 -10.12
CA ILE A 63 9.49 0.66 -9.14
C ILE A 63 10.98 0.91 -9.36
N VAL A 64 11.29 1.98 -10.08
CA VAL A 64 12.66 2.44 -10.32
C VAL A 64 13.11 3.28 -9.11
N GLY A 65 13.24 2.63 -7.95
CA GLY A 65 14.01 3.20 -6.85
C GLY A 65 15.50 3.21 -7.20
N ARG A 66 16.33 3.96 -6.46
CA ARG A 66 17.80 3.93 -6.59
C ARG A 66 18.25 2.47 -6.46
N ARG A 67 18.54 1.84 -7.59
CA ARG A 67 19.02 0.46 -7.63
C ARG A 67 20.39 0.45 -6.97
N ASP A 68 20.66 -0.61 -6.22
CA ASP A 68 21.99 -0.82 -5.70
C ASP A 68 22.96 -0.92 -6.89
N PRO A 69 24.01 -0.08 -6.99
CA PRO A 69 24.98 -0.14 -8.08
C PRO A 69 25.59 -1.53 -8.26
N ALA A 70 25.60 -2.35 -7.21
CA ALA A 70 26.04 -3.75 -7.27
C ALA A 70 25.09 -4.64 -8.09
N GLU A 71 23.77 -4.47 -7.98
CA GLU A 71 22.78 -5.23 -8.74
C GLU A 71 22.72 -4.82 -10.22
N GLU A 72 23.14 -3.60 -10.54
CA GLU A 72 23.26 -3.12 -11.92
C GLU A 72 24.52 -3.70 -12.58
N ARG A 73 25.66 -3.69 -11.90
CA ARG A 73 26.93 -4.27 -12.39
C ARG A 73 26.83 -5.75 -12.70
N ALA A 74 26.15 -6.53 -11.85
CA ALA A 74 25.92 -7.96 -12.07
C ALA A 74 25.06 -8.25 -13.30
N ARG A 75 24.18 -7.30 -13.69
CA ARG A 75 23.26 -7.46 -14.81
C ARG A 75 23.86 -7.04 -16.16
N VAL A 76 24.84 -6.14 -16.15
CA VAL A 76 25.52 -5.63 -17.36
C VAL A 76 26.63 -6.58 -17.83
N GLY A 77 26.92 -7.66 -17.10
CA GLY A 77 27.81 -8.74 -17.58
C GLY A 77 29.23 -8.25 -17.90
N ILE A 78 29.67 -7.16 -17.29
CA ILE A 78 31.06 -6.70 -17.41
C ILE A 78 31.86 -7.49 -16.40
N ASP A 79 32.17 -8.74 -16.75
CA ASP A 79 33.28 -9.45 -16.16
C ASP A 79 34.52 -8.63 -16.49
N VAL A 80 35.09 -7.96 -15.48
CA VAL A 80 36.31 -7.18 -15.64
C VAL A 80 37.42 -8.20 -15.89
N ILE A 81 37.70 -8.44 -17.16
CA ILE A 81 38.84 -9.24 -17.61
C ILE A 81 40.08 -8.61 -16.95
N ARG A 82 40.74 -9.41 -16.11
CA ARG A 82 41.98 -9.07 -15.42
C ARG A 82 43.18 -9.31 -16.33
#